data_AF-A0A6N7W5U9-F1
#
_entry.id   AF-A0A6N7W5U9-F1
#
_cell.length_a   1.000
_cell.length_b   1.000
_cell.length_c   1.000
_cell.angle_alpha   90.00
_cell.angle_beta   90.00
_cell.angle_gamma   90.00
#
_symmetry.space_group_name_H-M   'P 1'
#
loop_
_entity.id
_entity.type
_entity.pdbx_description
1 polymer ?
#
loop_
_entity_poly.entity_id
_entity_poly.type
_entity_poly.pdbx_seq_one_letter_code
_entity_poly.pdbx_strand_id
1 'polypeptide(L)'
;MRRFWNWLDPEPDTSDPDADGVRVLRINGQIANESWFDDDITPAIFASELNAGTGPVTIWLNSPGGDVVAAAQIYNMLLDYPCQVTVNIDGIAASAASVIAMAASTVAMTPVSMLMIHNPATLAVGDKDELAKAMSMLESVKDAILNAYQLKTGLSRAKLSKLMDAETWMDARAAIDLGFADELLTGSRDPIFDAEPDKKKPDEDEPESDGPDEDGTEPEPDEPDEDDDGKPSKKGSPYPPKKNHEDGVVFARRTWEQQLVAACTHHQLDVPHGAPVPVSVQPAGSRGRRVVDLYAQLTNRAH
;
A
#
# COMPACT_ATOMS: atom_id res chain seq x y z
N MET A 1 3.64 6.60 20.30
CA MET A 1 4.32 6.84 19.01
C MET A 1 3.82 5.84 17.98
N ARG A 2 3.67 6.23 16.70
CA ARG A 2 3.27 5.29 15.63
C ARG A 2 4.52 4.84 14.88
N ARG A 3 5.10 3.71 15.30
CA ARG A 3 6.08 2.98 14.48
C ARG A 3 5.39 2.49 13.21
N PHE A 4 6.12 2.47 12.10
CA PHE A 4 5.61 1.90 10.84
C PHE A 4 5.76 0.37 10.80
N TRP A 5 6.45 -0.24 11.78
CA TRP A 5 6.49 -1.69 11.96
C TRP A 5 5.93 -2.12 13.31
N ASN A 6 5.29 -3.29 13.36
CA ASN A 6 4.75 -3.90 14.58
C ASN A 6 4.89 -5.42 14.51
N TRP A 7 5.55 -6.03 15.50
CA TRP A 7 5.54 -7.47 15.68
C TRP A 7 4.19 -7.91 16.26
N LEU A 8 3.65 -8.99 15.73
CA LEU A 8 2.48 -9.66 16.30
C LEU A 8 2.96 -10.89 17.06
N ASP A 9 2.44 -11.06 18.27
CA ASP A 9 2.61 -12.31 19.00
C ASP A 9 1.69 -13.35 18.35
N PRO A 10 2.20 -14.48 17.83
CA PRO A 10 1.33 -15.54 17.33
C PRO A 10 0.50 -16.07 18.51
N GLU A 11 -0.81 -16.27 18.30
CA GLU A 11 -1.57 -17.10 19.22
C GLU A 11 -0.92 -18.50 19.23
N PRO A 12 -0.70 -19.11 20.40
CA PRO A 12 -0.06 -20.41 20.49
C PRO A 12 -0.87 -21.41 19.66
N ASP A 13 -0.24 -22.04 18.68
CA ASP A 13 -0.86 -23.13 17.94
C ASP A 13 -1.13 -24.27 18.94
N THR A 14 -2.40 -24.47 19.27
CA THR A 14 -2.84 -25.51 20.22
C THR A 14 -2.73 -26.92 19.64
N SER A 15 -2.42 -27.05 18.34
CA SER A 15 -2.34 -28.33 17.63
C SER A 15 -0.92 -28.85 17.41
N ASP A 16 0.09 -27.98 17.41
CA ASP A 16 1.51 -28.35 17.33
C ASP A 16 2.38 -27.51 18.31
N PRO A 17 2.67 -28.03 19.51
CA PRO A 17 3.47 -27.31 20.51
C PRO A 17 4.97 -27.20 20.13
N ASP A 18 5.44 -27.92 19.10
CA ASP A 18 6.81 -27.87 18.59
C ASP A 18 6.93 -27.04 17.30
N ALA A 19 5.83 -26.46 16.79
CA ALA A 19 5.90 -25.50 15.70
C ALA A 19 6.68 -24.27 16.18
N ASP A 20 7.92 -24.12 15.70
CA ASP A 20 8.71 -22.89 15.86
C ASP A 20 7.81 -21.71 15.47
N GLY A 21 7.34 -20.94 16.47
CA GLY A 21 6.27 -19.97 16.29
C GLY A 21 6.58 -19.02 15.13
N VAL A 22 5.76 -19.06 14.07
CA VAL A 22 5.92 -18.19 12.91
C VAL A 22 5.85 -16.75 13.38
N ARG A 23 6.96 -16.02 13.23
CA ARG A 23 7.05 -14.64 13.68
C ARG A 23 6.41 -13.74 12.64
N VAL A 24 5.43 -12.94 13.06
CA VAL A 24 4.69 -12.08 12.13
C VAL A 24 5.06 -10.62 12.37
N LEU A 25 5.49 -9.93 11.32
CA LEU A 25 5.82 -8.50 11.32
C LEU A 25 4.85 -7.77 10.39
N ARG A 26 4.22 -6.68 10.84
CA ARG A 26 3.45 -5.78 9.96
C ARG A 26 4.24 -4.51 9.67
N ILE A 27 4.46 -4.19 8.40
CA ILE A 27 5.00 -2.91 7.94
C ILE A 27 3.88 -2.12 7.27
N ASN A 28 3.38 -1.08 7.94
CA ASN A 28 2.23 -0.28 7.51
C ASN A 28 2.54 1.22 7.52
N GLY A 29 2.13 1.91 6.46
CA GLY A 29 2.27 3.37 6.35
C GLY A 29 3.63 3.80 5.83
N GLN A 30 3.96 5.09 6.00
CA GLN A 30 5.16 5.69 5.41
C GLN A 30 6.44 5.20 6.11
N ILE A 31 7.43 4.81 5.32
CA ILE A 31 8.77 4.47 5.79
C ILE A 31 9.51 5.77 6.10
N ALA A 32 10.01 5.93 7.32
CA ALA A 32 10.71 7.14 7.75
C ALA A 32 11.97 6.77 8.55
N ASN A 33 13.02 7.57 8.40
CA ASN A 33 14.27 7.42 9.15
C ASN A 33 14.17 8.05 10.57
N GLU A 34 13.33 9.08 10.73
CA GLU A 34 13.12 9.78 12.01
C GLU A 34 11.63 10.18 12.13
N SER A 35 11.03 9.96 13.31
CA SER A 35 9.78 10.63 13.69
C SER A 35 10.14 11.99 14.27
N TRP A 36 9.42 13.04 13.89
CA TRP A 36 9.68 14.46 14.19
C TRP A 36 9.78 14.86 15.68
N PHE A 37 9.70 13.91 16.61
CA PHE A 37 9.91 14.10 18.05
C PHE A 37 10.57 12.82 18.62
N ASP A 38 11.78 12.98 19.18
CA ASP A 38 12.55 12.02 20.00
C ASP A 38 12.62 10.54 19.54
N ASP A 39 13.78 10.16 18.99
CA ASP A 39 14.63 8.98 19.25
C ASP A 39 14.08 7.52 19.33
N ASP A 40 12.81 7.24 19.05
CA ASP A 40 12.26 5.88 19.31
C ASP A 40 12.05 4.97 18.08
N ILE A 41 12.43 5.41 16.89
CA ILE A 41 12.31 4.66 15.63
C ILE A 41 13.68 4.66 14.94
N THR A 42 14.55 3.74 15.31
CA THR A 42 15.88 3.63 14.73
C THR A 42 16.09 2.28 14.03
N PRO A 43 16.98 2.22 13.03
CA PRO A 43 17.42 0.95 12.44
C PRO A 43 17.95 -0.03 13.50
N ALA A 44 18.57 0.47 14.56
CA ALA A 44 19.08 -0.35 15.66
C ALA A 44 17.95 -1.06 16.44
N ILE A 45 16.83 -0.38 16.69
CA ILE A 45 15.65 -0.99 17.33
C ILE A 45 15.08 -2.08 16.43
N PHE A 46 14.90 -1.78 15.13
CA PHE A 46 14.41 -2.77 14.17
C PHE A 46 15.32 -4.01 14.13
N ALA A 47 16.64 -3.81 14.05
CA ALA A 47 17.61 -4.90 14.05
C ALA A 47 17.56 -5.71 15.37
N SER A 48 17.45 -5.04 16.52
CA SER A 48 17.33 -5.69 17.81
C SER A 48 16.07 -6.57 17.89
N GLU A 49 14.92 -6.04 17.50
CA GLU A 49 13.65 -6.78 17.50
C GLU A 49 13.63 -7.92 16.47
N LEU A 50 14.21 -7.71 15.29
CA LEU A 50 14.38 -8.76 14.28
C LEU A 50 15.24 -9.91 14.81
N ASN A 51 16.34 -9.61 15.50
CA ASN A 51 17.28 -10.61 16.03
C ASN A 51 16.90 -11.17 17.40
N ALA A 52 15.89 -10.61 18.09
CA ALA A 52 15.44 -11.10 19.39
C ALA A 52 14.72 -12.45 19.30
N GLY A 53 14.17 -12.79 18.14
CA GLY A 53 13.50 -14.07 17.90
C GLY A 53 14.25 -14.94 16.88
N THR A 54 14.01 -16.24 16.98
CA THR A 54 14.53 -17.28 16.08
C THR A 54 13.43 -17.80 15.17
N GLY A 55 13.80 -18.36 14.01
CA GLY A 55 12.86 -19.00 13.09
C GLY A 55 12.37 -18.11 11.94
N PRO A 56 11.51 -18.64 11.06
CA PRO A 56 11.03 -17.90 9.88
C PRO A 56 10.22 -16.65 10.26
N VAL A 57 10.34 -15.61 9.43
CA VAL A 57 9.58 -14.35 9.58
C VAL A 57 8.63 -14.16 8.40
N THR A 58 7.37 -13.90 8.70
CA THR A 58 6.36 -13.47 7.72
C THR A 58 6.06 -11.99 7.91
N ILE A 59 6.32 -11.20 6.88
CA ILE A 59 6.10 -9.76 6.85
C ILE A 59 4.82 -9.47 6.07
N TRP A 60 3.84 -8.82 6.67
CA TRP A 60 2.72 -8.22 5.96
C TRP A 60 3.06 -6.77 5.61
N LEU A 61 3.13 -6.47 4.32
CA LEU A 61 3.59 -5.19 3.80
C LEU A 61 2.44 -4.41 3.12
N ASN A 62 2.12 -3.25 3.69
CA ASN A 62 1.19 -2.29 3.10
C ASN A 62 1.72 -0.85 3.31
N SER A 63 2.56 -0.42 2.38
CA SER A 63 3.27 0.86 2.48
C SER A 63 3.36 1.59 1.13
N PRO A 64 3.09 2.91 1.11
CA PRO A 64 3.34 3.76 -0.06
C PRO A 64 4.84 4.04 -0.29
N GLY A 65 5.73 3.52 0.55
CA GLY A 65 7.15 3.82 0.55
C GLY A 65 7.51 4.97 1.48
N GLY A 66 8.59 5.68 1.16
CA GLY A 66 9.12 6.78 1.97
C GLY A 66 10.63 6.90 1.81
N ASP A 67 11.34 7.00 2.93
CA ASP A 67 12.79 7.18 2.96
C ASP A 67 13.53 5.96 2.41
N VAL A 68 14.33 6.19 1.36
CA VAL A 68 15.07 5.13 0.65
C VAL A 68 16.26 4.60 1.46
N VAL A 69 16.84 5.42 2.34
CA VAL A 69 17.99 5.01 3.17
C VAL A 69 17.51 4.07 4.26
N ALA A 70 16.40 4.39 4.93
CA ALA A 70 15.75 3.53 5.90
C ALA A 70 15.32 2.20 5.25
N ALA A 71 14.74 2.24 4.05
CA ALA A 71 14.40 1.04 3.31
C ALA A 71 15.63 0.18 2.94
N ALA A 72 16.74 0.80 2.54
CA ALA A 72 17.99 0.09 2.26
C ALA A 72 18.59 -0.57 3.52
N GLN A 73 18.47 0.08 4.68
CA GLN A 73 18.90 -0.51 5.95
C GLN A 73 18.05 -1.73 6.32
N ILE A 74 16.71 -1.62 6.22
CA ILE A 74 15.81 -2.77 6.45
C ILE A 74 16.11 -3.89 5.44
N TYR A 75 16.29 -3.56 4.17
CA TYR A 75 16.66 -4.54 3.14
C TYR A 75 17.90 -5.34 3.54
N ASN A 76 18.97 -4.67 3.98
CA ASN A 76 20.20 -5.35 4.40
C ASN A 76 19.98 -6.21 5.66
N MET A 77 19.23 -5.71 6.64
CA MET A 77 18.91 -6.48 7.85
C MET A 77 18.10 -7.75 7.56
N LEU A 78 17.17 -7.70 6.61
CA LEU A 78 16.41 -8.86 6.16
C LEU A 78 17.28 -9.83 5.36
N LEU A 79 18.22 -9.33 4.55
CA LEU A 79 19.16 -10.15 3.79
C LEU A 79 20.14 -10.91 4.71
N ASP A 80 20.56 -10.27 5.80
CA ASP A 80 21.46 -10.85 6.81
C ASP A 80 20.73 -11.80 7.79
N TYR A 81 19.40 -11.84 7.76
CA TYR A 81 18.62 -12.69 8.66
C TYR A 81 18.82 -14.17 8.31
N PRO A 82 19.19 -15.04 9.28
CA PRO A 82 19.63 -16.41 8.98
C PRO A 82 18.48 -17.36 8.59
N CYS A 83 17.24 -16.98 8.87
CA CYS A 83 16.07 -17.80 8.58
C CYS A 83 15.26 -17.23 7.41
N GLN A 84 14.32 -18.01 6.90
CA GLN A 84 13.51 -17.62 5.76
C GLN A 84 12.65 -16.38 6.08
N VAL A 85 12.67 -15.41 5.16
CA VAL A 85 11.81 -14.22 5.18
C VAL A 85 10.80 -14.33 4.05
N THR A 86 9.52 -14.26 4.39
CA THR A 86 8.40 -14.16 3.45
C THR A 86 7.76 -12.79 3.56
N VAL A 87 7.54 -12.09 2.45
CA VAL A 87 6.80 -10.83 2.40
C VAL A 87 5.48 -11.05 1.68
N ASN A 88 4.37 -10.80 2.39
CA ASN A 88 3.02 -10.81 1.87
C ASN A 88 2.55 -9.37 1.64
N ILE A 89 2.34 -9.00 0.38
CA ILE A 89 1.79 -7.68 0.01
C ILE A 89 0.28 -7.80 -0.05
N ASP A 90 -0.42 -7.24 0.93
CA ASP A 90 -1.88 -7.34 1.08
C ASP A 90 -2.64 -6.04 0.75
N GLY A 91 -1.93 -4.93 0.57
CA GLY A 91 -2.47 -3.66 0.06
C GLY A 91 -1.59 -3.07 -1.03
N ILE A 92 -0.55 -2.34 -0.66
CA ILE A 92 0.41 -1.78 -1.61
C ILE A 92 1.86 -1.97 -1.16
N ALA A 93 2.77 -2.20 -2.10
CA ALA A 93 4.21 -2.04 -1.90
C ALA A 93 4.74 -1.10 -2.97
N ALA A 94 4.78 0.20 -2.65
CA ALA A 94 5.19 1.23 -3.59
C ALA A 94 6.54 1.86 -3.22
N SER A 95 7.32 2.26 -4.22
CA SER A 95 8.54 3.06 -4.02
C SER A 95 9.52 2.35 -3.07
N ALA A 96 10.00 2.99 -2.01
CA ALA A 96 10.94 2.38 -1.06
C ALA A 96 10.43 1.06 -0.43
N ALA A 97 9.11 0.86 -0.33
CA ALA A 97 8.54 -0.39 0.19
C ALA A 97 8.75 -1.57 -0.76
N SER A 98 8.69 -1.36 -2.08
CA SER A 98 9.00 -2.43 -3.03
C SER A 98 10.45 -2.86 -2.92
N VAL A 99 11.37 -1.97 -2.56
CA VAL A 99 12.78 -2.33 -2.28
C VAL A 99 12.86 -3.29 -1.11
N ILE A 100 12.19 -2.99 0.02
CA ILE A 100 12.16 -3.89 1.19
C ILE A 100 11.64 -5.28 0.80
N ALA A 101 10.57 -5.35 0.01
CA ALA A 101 10.01 -6.62 -0.44
C ALA A 101 11.05 -7.49 -1.19
N MET A 102 11.96 -6.88 -1.95
CA MET A 102 12.99 -7.62 -2.70
C MET A 102 14.02 -8.32 -1.82
N ALA A 103 14.13 -7.99 -0.54
CA ALA A 103 15.02 -8.70 0.38
C ALA A 103 14.51 -10.10 0.75
N ALA A 104 13.23 -10.36 0.55
CA ALA A 104 12.60 -11.60 0.97
C ALA A 104 12.94 -12.78 0.05
N SER A 105 13.12 -13.95 0.67
CA SER A 105 13.21 -15.22 -0.05
C SER A 105 11.96 -15.45 -0.90
N THR A 106 10.79 -15.18 -0.32
CA THR A 106 9.49 -15.32 -0.98
C THR A 106 8.70 -14.01 -0.87
N VAL A 107 8.10 -13.58 -1.98
CA VAL A 107 7.19 -12.43 -2.08
C VAL A 107 5.86 -12.93 -2.62
N ALA A 108 4.82 -12.88 -1.80
CA ALA A 108 3.46 -13.24 -2.19
C ALA A 108 2.59 -12.00 -2.29
N MET A 109 1.67 -11.96 -3.25
CA MET A 109 0.76 -10.83 -3.46
C MET A 109 -0.70 -11.28 -3.44
N THR A 110 -1.56 -10.57 -2.72
CA THR A 110 -3.01 -10.81 -2.80
C THR A 110 -3.58 -10.40 -4.17
N PRO A 111 -4.71 -10.97 -4.61
CA PRO A 111 -5.28 -10.62 -5.92
C PRO A 111 -5.68 -9.14 -6.08
N VAL A 112 -5.79 -8.40 -4.97
CA VAL A 112 -6.18 -6.99 -4.94
C VAL A 112 -5.03 -6.05 -4.59
N SER A 113 -3.81 -6.57 -4.37
CA SER A 113 -2.65 -5.75 -4.05
C SER A 113 -1.92 -5.25 -5.29
N MET A 114 -1.14 -4.19 -5.08
CA MET A 114 -0.36 -3.53 -6.13
C MET A 114 1.09 -3.36 -5.71
N LEU A 115 2.00 -3.49 -6.67
CA LEU A 115 3.41 -3.16 -6.53
C LEU A 115 3.76 -2.00 -7.46
N MET A 116 4.50 -1.00 -6.97
CA MET A 116 4.95 0.13 -7.78
C MET A 116 6.43 0.40 -7.65
N ILE A 117 7.09 0.59 -8.79
CA ILE A 117 8.50 1.02 -8.86
C ILE A 117 8.62 2.33 -9.65
N HIS A 118 9.50 3.21 -9.20
CA HIS A 118 9.80 4.49 -9.85
C HIS A 118 11.19 5.00 -9.49
N ASN A 119 11.65 6.05 -10.16
CA ASN A 119 12.93 6.69 -9.85
C ASN A 119 12.94 7.36 -8.46
N PRO A 120 14.10 7.42 -7.77
CA PRO A 120 14.21 8.20 -6.54
C PRO A 120 13.95 9.69 -6.82
N ALA A 121 13.32 10.36 -5.87
CA ALA A 121 12.99 11.77 -5.95
C ALA A 121 13.45 12.51 -4.69
N THR A 122 13.83 13.77 -4.84
CA THR A 122 14.17 14.67 -3.73
C THR A 122 13.82 16.11 -4.09
N LEU A 123 13.78 16.99 -3.09
CA LEU A 123 13.69 18.43 -3.26
C LEU A 123 15.06 19.03 -2.95
N ALA A 124 15.67 19.74 -3.91
CA ALA A 124 16.96 20.41 -3.74
C ALA A 124 16.86 21.89 -4.12
N VAL A 125 17.52 22.75 -3.35
CA VAL A 125 17.64 24.19 -3.60
C VAL A 125 19.10 24.57 -3.41
N GLY A 126 19.66 25.30 -4.37
CA GLY A 126 21.07 25.67 -4.34
C GLY A 126 21.54 26.27 -5.66
N ASP A 127 22.83 26.57 -5.73
CA ASP A 127 23.47 26.98 -6.97
C ASP A 127 23.62 25.81 -7.97
N LYS A 128 24.18 26.10 -9.15
CA LYS A 128 24.37 25.11 -10.22
C LYS A 128 25.15 23.87 -9.75
N ASP A 129 26.19 24.05 -8.95
CA ASP A 129 27.08 22.96 -8.55
C ASP A 129 26.43 22.11 -7.45
N GLU A 130 25.65 22.72 -6.57
CA GLU A 130 24.83 22.03 -5.57
C GLU A 130 23.74 21.18 -6.24
N LEU A 131 23.03 21.72 -7.23
CA LEU A 131 22.01 20.97 -7.98
C LEU A 131 22.63 19.82 -8.78
N ALA A 132 23.81 20.01 -9.38
CA ALA A 132 24.53 18.95 -10.08
C ALA A 132 24.93 17.80 -9.13
N LYS A 133 25.36 18.10 -7.91
CA LYS A 133 25.62 17.08 -6.87
C LYS A 133 24.36 16.33 -6.48
N ALA A 134 23.23 17.02 -6.31
CA ALA A 134 21.94 16.38 -6.00
C ALA A 134 21.50 15.42 -7.12
N MET A 135 21.67 15.79 -8.39
CA MET A 135 21.41 14.90 -9.53
C MET A 135 22.31 13.66 -9.50
N SER A 136 23.61 13.83 -9.26
CA SER A 136 24.55 12.69 -9.17
C SER A 136 24.20 11.75 -8.02
N MET A 137 23.73 12.29 -6.89
CA MET A 137 23.25 11.50 -5.76
C MET A 137 22.01 10.67 -6.15
N LEU A 138 21.02 11.28 -6.80
CA LEU A 138 19.81 10.56 -7.25
C LEU A 138 20.15 9.42 -8.22
N GLU A 139 21.09 9.62 -9.14
CA GLU A 139 21.55 8.55 -10.04
C GLU A 139 22.21 7.41 -9.25
N SER A 140 23.01 7.74 -8.24
CA SER A 140 23.67 6.73 -7.40
C SER A 140 22.64 5.92 -6.59
N VAL A 141 21.59 6.58 -6.08
CA VAL A 141 20.47 5.93 -5.38
C VAL A 141 19.66 5.06 -6.35
N LYS A 142 19.36 5.54 -7.56
CA LYS A 142 18.69 4.76 -8.60
C LYS A 142 19.50 3.50 -8.91
N ASP A 143 20.82 3.66 -9.02
CA ASP A 143 21.71 2.56 -9.30
C ASP A 143 21.72 1.49 -8.20
N ALA A 144 21.63 1.90 -6.94
CA ALA A 144 21.51 0.99 -5.80
C ALA A 144 20.18 0.24 -5.80
N ILE A 145 19.06 0.95 -6.03
CA ILE A 145 17.72 0.34 -6.14
C ILE A 145 17.67 -0.71 -7.26
N LEU A 146 18.26 -0.39 -8.42
CA LEU A 146 18.31 -1.31 -9.56
C LEU A 146 19.04 -2.61 -9.23
N ASN A 147 20.01 -2.60 -8.31
CA ASN A 147 20.69 -3.83 -7.90
C ASN A 147 19.73 -4.78 -7.16
N ALA A 148 18.92 -4.26 -6.24
CA ALA A 148 17.92 -5.07 -5.53
C ALA A 148 16.90 -5.69 -6.50
N TYR A 149 16.37 -4.88 -7.44
CA TYR A 149 15.43 -5.39 -8.44
C TYR A 149 16.08 -6.41 -9.39
N GLN A 150 17.32 -6.19 -9.82
CA GLN A 150 18.01 -7.12 -10.69
C GLN A 150 18.28 -8.46 -9.99
N LEU A 151 18.62 -8.44 -8.71
CA LEU A 151 18.82 -9.64 -7.90
C LEU A 151 17.53 -10.46 -7.76
N LYS A 152 16.39 -9.80 -7.48
CA LYS A 152 15.10 -10.51 -7.31
C LYS A 152 14.52 -10.99 -8.64
N THR A 153 14.50 -10.13 -9.66
CA THR A 153 13.75 -10.39 -10.91
C THR A 153 14.56 -11.13 -11.99
N GLY A 154 15.90 -11.04 -11.94
CA GLY A 154 16.77 -11.50 -13.04
C GLY A 154 16.66 -10.69 -14.34
N LEU A 155 15.84 -9.63 -14.38
CA LEU A 155 15.69 -8.77 -15.56
C LEU A 155 16.95 -7.94 -15.82
N SER A 156 17.18 -7.56 -17.08
CA SER A 156 18.30 -6.69 -17.42
C SER A 156 18.13 -5.30 -16.80
N ARG A 157 19.26 -4.72 -16.35
CA ARG A 157 19.31 -3.36 -15.81
C ARG A 157 18.62 -2.32 -16.72
N ALA A 158 18.79 -2.44 -18.03
CA ALA A 158 18.17 -1.53 -18.99
C ALA A 158 16.64 -1.66 -19.02
N LYS A 159 16.09 -2.87 -18.86
CA LYS A 159 14.64 -3.08 -18.77
C LYS A 159 14.10 -2.50 -17.45
N LEU A 160 14.76 -2.80 -16.33
CA LEU A 160 14.39 -2.28 -15.02
C LEU A 160 14.43 -0.75 -14.96
N SER A 161 15.48 -0.13 -15.51
CA SER A 161 15.60 1.33 -15.58
C SER A 161 14.42 1.96 -16.34
N LYS A 162 14.01 1.37 -17.48
CA LYS A 162 12.83 1.83 -18.23
C LYS A 162 11.52 1.68 -17.46
N LEU A 163 11.37 0.62 -16.67
CA LEU A 163 10.19 0.44 -15.82
C LEU A 163 10.15 1.50 -14.71
N MET A 164 11.30 1.81 -14.10
CA MET A 164 11.38 2.89 -13.09
C MET A 164 11.12 4.27 -13.71
N ASP A 165 11.67 4.55 -14.90
CA ASP A 165 11.44 5.80 -15.63
C ASP A 165 9.97 6.03 -15.95
N ALA A 166 9.21 4.95 -16.14
CA ALA A 166 7.79 5.01 -16.45
C ALA A 166 6.87 5.12 -15.23
N GLU A 167 7.39 5.02 -14.00
CA GLU A 167 6.60 4.75 -12.79
C GLU A 167 5.61 3.60 -13.02
N THR A 168 6.13 2.39 -12.93
CA THR A 168 5.38 1.20 -13.28
C THR A 168 4.61 0.68 -12.08
N TRP A 169 3.29 0.59 -12.24
CA TRP A 169 2.37 -0.11 -11.35
C TRP A 169 2.07 -1.50 -11.94
N MET A 170 2.08 -2.51 -11.07
CA MET A 170 1.86 -3.91 -11.40
C MET A 170 0.81 -4.48 -10.44
N ASP A 171 -0.18 -5.16 -10.99
CA ASP A 171 -0.98 -6.07 -10.17
C ASP A 171 -0.18 -7.33 -9.81
N ALA A 172 -0.76 -8.17 -8.94
CA ALA A 172 -0.10 -9.36 -8.43
C ALA A 172 0.40 -10.31 -9.54
N ARG A 173 -0.35 -10.49 -10.63
CA ARG A 173 0.06 -11.35 -11.74
C ARG A 173 1.22 -10.75 -12.52
N ALA A 174 1.12 -9.46 -12.86
CA ALA A 174 2.18 -8.78 -13.60
C ALA A 174 3.49 -8.72 -12.80
N ALA A 175 3.40 -8.56 -11.48
CA ALA A 175 4.55 -8.61 -10.60
C ALA A 175 5.20 -10.01 -10.63
N ILE A 176 4.41 -11.08 -10.66
CA ILE A 176 4.92 -12.46 -10.81
C ILE A 176 5.57 -12.66 -12.18
N ASP A 177 4.89 -12.27 -13.26
CA ASP A 177 5.38 -12.42 -14.63
C ASP A 177 6.72 -11.68 -14.86
N LEU A 178 6.92 -10.56 -14.16
CA LEU A 178 8.15 -9.76 -14.20
C LEU A 178 9.18 -10.15 -13.13
N GLY A 179 8.87 -11.11 -12.25
CA GLY A 179 9.77 -11.64 -11.21
C GLY A 179 9.91 -10.75 -9.97
N PHE A 180 9.01 -9.79 -9.76
CA PHE A 180 8.96 -8.99 -8.53
C PHE A 180 8.22 -9.72 -7.39
N ALA A 181 7.36 -10.67 -7.74
CA ALA A 181 6.67 -11.56 -6.81
C ALA A 181 6.82 -13.01 -7.26
N ASP A 182 6.62 -13.95 -6.35
CA ASP A 182 6.80 -15.38 -6.59
C ASP A 182 5.46 -16.11 -6.68
N GLU A 183 4.45 -15.68 -5.91
CA GLU A 183 3.16 -16.37 -5.87
C GLU A 183 1.96 -15.47 -5.57
N LEU A 184 0.78 -15.95 -6.00
CA LEU A 184 -0.49 -15.36 -5.62
C LEU A 184 -0.91 -15.90 -4.26
N LEU A 185 -1.21 -14.99 -3.34
CA LEU A 185 -1.75 -15.33 -2.04
C LEU A 185 -3.26 -15.61 -2.19
N THR A 186 -3.58 -16.82 -2.64
CA THR A 186 -4.95 -17.34 -2.80
C THR A 186 -5.17 -18.48 -1.81
N GLY A 187 -5.86 -18.19 -0.71
CA GLY A 187 -6.23 -19.18 0.30
C GLY A 187 -7.36 -18.68 1.18
N SER A 188 -8.17 -19.59 1.71
CA SER A 188 -9.08 -19.29 2.82
C SER A 188 -8.20 -18.93 4.01
N ARG A 189 -8.15 -17.66 4.37
CA ARG A 189 -7.52 -17.26 5.63
C ARG A 189 -8.51 -17.64 6.73
N ASP A 190 -8.07 -18.40 7.71
CA ASP A 190 -8.66 -18.25 9.04
C ASP A 190 -8.43 -16.78 9.41
N PRO A 191 -9.50 -15.99 9.62
CA PRO A 191 -9.33 -14.59 9.94
C PRO A 191 -8.61 -14.48 11.28
N ILE A 192 -7.31 -14.19 11.25
CA ILE A 192 -6.49 -13.82 12.42
C ILE A 192 -7.00 -12.52 13.08
N PHE A 193 -8.09 -11.92 12.57
CA PHE A 193 -8.55 -10.59 12.94
C PHE A 193 -10.07 -10.55 13.16
N ASP A 194 -10.57 -11.23 14.17
CA ASP A 194 -11.71 -10.70 14.94
C ASP A 194 -11.16 -9.61 15.87
N ALA A 195 -10.87 -8.44 15.31
CA ALA A 195 -10.85 -7.22 16.11
C ALA A 195 -12.30 -6.91 16.48
N GLU A 196 -12.81 -7.54 17.54
CA GLU A 196 -14.12 -7.23 18.10
C GLU A 196 -14.20 -5.71 18.35
N PRO A 197 -15.18 -5.00 17.75
CA PRO A 197 -15.36 -3.59 18.01
C PRO A 197 -15.77 -3.42 19.46
N ASP A 198 -14.95 -2.69 20.21
CA ASP A 198 -15.12 -2.19 21.58
C ASP A 198 -16.59 -2.25 22.07
N LYS A 199 -17.01 -3.41 22.59
CA LYS A 199 -18.33 -3.59 23.19
C LYS A 199 -18.32 -2.85 24.52
N LYS A 200 -18.75 -1.58 24.48
CA LYS A 200 -19.33 -0.92 25.66
C LYS A 200 -20.35 -1.88 26.27
N LYS A 201 -20.04 -2.38 27.47
CA LYS A 201 -20.96 -3.19 28.28
C LYS A 201 -22.30 -2.44 28.38
N PRO A 202 -23.42 -3.03 27.97
CA PRO A 202 -24.73 -2.61 28.44
C PRO A 202 -24.89 -3.17 29.85
N ASP A 203 -25.25 -2.29 30.79
CA ASP A 203 -25.59 -2.66 32.15
C ASP A 203 -26.72 -3.71 32.17
N GLU A 204 -26.56 -4.67 33.07
CA GLU A 204 -27.51 -5.72 33.41
C GLU A 204 -28.77 -5.10 34.04
N ASP A 205 -29.97 -5.44 33.56
CA ASP A 205 -31.19 -5.54 34.36
C ASP A 205 -32.34 -6.24 33.57
N GLU A 206 -32.46 -7.54 33.84
CA GLU A 206 -33.69 -8.32 34.08
C GLU A 206 -34.76 -8.60 32.98
N PRO A 207 -35.56 -9.69 33.15
CA PRO A 207 -35.81 -10.66 32.07
C PRO A 207 -37.28 -10.86 31.63
N GLU A 208 -37.41 -11.67 30.56
CA GLU A 208 -38.53 -12.55 30.14
C GLU A 208 -39.90 -11.97 29.77
N SER A 209 -40.35 -12.26 28.53
CA SER A 209 -41.71 -12.77 28.31
C SER A 209 -41.85 -13.59 27.02
N ASP A 210 -42.44 -14.77 27.20
CA ASP A 210 -42.92 -15.80 26.28
C ASP A 210 -43.56 -15.41 24.94
N GLY A 211 -43.36 -16.30 23.95
CA GLY A 211 -44.50 -16.92 23.22
C GLY A 211 -44.66 -16.61 21.73
N PRO A 212 -45.26 -17.53 20.94
CA PRO A 212 -44.77 -17.91 19.62
C PRO A 212 -45.81 -17.77 18.47
N ASP A 213 -45.46 -18.34 17.30
CA ASP A 213 -46.34 -18.76 16.17
C ASP A 213 -46.77 -17.61 15.21
N GLU A 214 -46.98 -17.75 13.90
CA GLU A 214 -47.16 -18.87 12.95
C GLU A 214 -47.10 -18.26 11.52
N ASP A 215 -46.50 -18.95 10.55
CA ASP A 215 -47.10 -19.45 9.29
C ASP A 215 -47.31 -18.48 8.10
N GLY A 216 -47.10 -19.00 6.88
CA GLY A 216 -47.85 -18.53 5.70
C GLY A 216 -47.11 -18.08 4.42
N THR A 217 -46.74 -19.05 3.58
CA THR A 217 -47.06 -19.11 2.12
C THR A 217 -46.21 -18.32 1.06
N GLU A 218 -45.67 -19.10 0.11
CA GLU A 218 -45.05 -18.78 -1.22
C GLU A 218 -46.08 -18.32 -2.31
N PRO A 219 -45.79 -18.24 -3.64
CA PRO A 219 -44.68 -17.68 -4.45
C PRO A 219 -45.16 -16.67 -5.57
N GLU A 220 -44.26 -16.34 -6.51
CA GLU A 220 -44.25 -15.34 -7.62
C GLU A 220 -45.34 -15.39 -8.73
N PRO A 221 -45.37 -14.46 -9.73
CA PRO A 221 -44.60 -14.67 -10.99
C PRO A 221 -44.14 -13.43 -11.84
N ASP A 222 -43.07 -13.64 -12.62
CA ASP A 222 -42.65 -13.25 -14.00
C ASP A 222 -43.19 -12.00 -14.78
N GLU A 223 -42.22 -11.15 -15.19
CA GLU A 223 -41.85 -10.60 -16.54
C GLU A 223 -42.89 -10.06 -17.58
N PRO A 224 -42.55 -9.03 -18.43
CA PRO A 224 -41.65 -9.23 -19.60
C PRO A 224 -40.78 -8.03 -20.09
N ASP A 225 -39.85 -8.41 -20.98
CA ASP A 225 -38.91 -7.65 -21.82
C ASP A 225 -39.53 -6.63 -22.81
N GLU A 226 -38.78 -5.56 -23.12
CA GLU A 226 -38.87 -4.83 -24.40
C GLU A 226 -37.47 -4.45 -24.94
N ASP A 227 -37.18 -4.90 -26.16
CA ASP A 227 -36.08 -4.49 -27.03
C ASP A 227 -36.36 -3.11 -27.69
N ASP A 228 -35.37 -2.22 -27.79
CA ASP A 228 -35.27 -1.27 -28.93
C ASP A 228 -33.83 -0.82 -29.21
N ASP A 229 -33.49 -0.85 -30.50
CA ASP A 229 -32.18 -0.64 -31.11
C ASP A 229 -31.85 0.85 -31.32
N GLY A 230 -30.62 1.26 -30.97
CA GLY A 230 -30.14 2.59 -31.36
C GLY A 230 -28.69 2.92 -30.96
N LYS A 231 -27.70 2.55 -31.79
CA LYS A 231 -26.37 3.23 -31.84
C LYS A 231 -26.45 4.41 -32.83
N PRO A 232 -25.64 5.50 -32.72
CA PRO A 232 -24.22 5.45 -32.35
C PRO A 232 -23.68 6.61 -31.48
N SER A 233 -22.71 6.35 -30.60
CA SER A 233 -21.47 7.14 -30.55
C SER A 233 -20.41 6.50 -29.64
N LYS A 234 -19.18 6.40 -30.16
CA LYS A 234 -18.00 5.97 -29.41
C LYS A 234 -17.57 7.10 -28.46
N LYS A 235 -17.80 6.93 -27.16
CA LYS A 235 -16.94 7.51 -26.12
C LYS A 235 -16.32 6.34 -25.37
N GLY A 236 -15.04 6.10 -25.63
CA GLY A 236 -14.28 5.08 -24.91
C GLY A 236 -14.30 5.38 -23.42
N SER A 237 -14.62 4.36 -22.63
CA SER A 237 -14.50 4.36 -21.18
C SER A 237 -13.10 4.83 -20.75
N PRO A 238 -12.95 5.58 -19.64
CA PRO A 238 -11.64 6.00 -19.14
C PRO A 238 -10.79 4.83 -18.61
N TYR A 239 -11.37 3.63 -18.53
CA TYR A 239 -10.68 2.42 -18.09
C TYR A 239 -9.98 1.72 -19.28
N PRO A 240 -8.77 1.16 -19.06
CA PRO A 240 -8.06 0.40 -20.10
C PRO A 240 -8.94 -0.76 -20.63
N PRO A 241 -8.75 -1.16 -21.90
CA PRO A 241 -9.63 -2.13 -22.54
C PRO A 241 -9.55 -3.48 -21.83
N LYS A 242 -10.72 -4.07 -21.52
CA LYS A 242 -10.81 -5.44 -21.00
C LYS A 242 -10.21 -6.41 -22.04
N LYS A 243 -9.06 -7.00 -21.71
CA LYS A 243 -8.57 -8.24 -22.34
C LYS A 243 -8.63 -9.35 -21.29
N ASN A 244 -9.10 -10.51 -21.72
CA ASN A 244 -9.29 -11.71 -20.91
C ASN A 244 -8.00 -12.03 -20.12
N HIS A 245 -8.09 -12.04 -18.79
CA HIS A 245 -6.94 -12.08 -17.87
C HIS A 245 -6.40 -13.50 -17.67
N GLU A 246 -5.56 -13.95 -18.59
CA GLU A 246 -4.44 -14.83 -18.21
C GLU A 246 -3.25 -13.96 -17.77
N ASP A 247 -2.96 -12.89 -18.52
CA ASP A 247 -1.86 -11.94 -18.24
C ASP A 247 -2.25 -10.86 -17.19
N GLY A 248 -1.30 -10.45 -16.34
CA GLY A 248 -1.47 -9.37 -15.37
C GLY A 248 -1.55 -7.95 -15.96
N VAL A 249 -2.03 -6.99 -15.18
CA VAL A 249 -2.12 -5.57 -15.55
C VAL A 249 -0.85 -4.82 -15.15
N VAL A 250 -0.25 -4.15 -16.15
CA VAL A 250 0.80 -3.14 -15.95
C VAL A 250 0.29 -1.79 -16.44
N PHE A 251 0.43 -0.75 -15.63
CA PHE A 251 0.20 0.62 -16.08
C PHE A 251 1.29 1.57 -15.61
N ALA A 252 1.60 2.56 -16.43
CA ALA A 252 2.58 3.60 -16.16
C ALA A 252 1.85 4.93 -16.00
N ARG A 253 2.22 5.74 -15.00
CA ARG A 253 1.65 7.09 -14.88
C ARG A 253 2.26 8.00 -15.94
N ARG A 254 1.43 8.84 -16.54
CA ARG A 254 1.95 9.95 -17.36
C ARG A 254 2.59 10.97 -16.42
N THR A 255 3.63 11.68 -16.86
CA THR A 255 4.37 12.67 -16.06
C THR A 255 3.49 13.71 -15.32
N TRP A 256 2.33 14.08 -15.87
CA TRP A 256 1.37 15.00 -15.22
C TRP A 256 0.54 14.34 -14.09
N GLU A 257 0.32 13.03 -14.13
CA GLU A 257 -0.38 12.28 -13.07
C GLU A 257 0.53 12.08 -11.85
N GLN A 258 1.85 11.98 -12.07
CA GLN A 258 2.86 11.95 -11.00
C GLN A 258 2.85 13.24 -10.18
N GLN A 259 2.72 14.39 -10.85
CA GLN A 259 2.60 15.70 -10.21
C GLN A 259 1.31 15.84 -9.39
N LEU A 260 0.20 15.26 -9.89
CA LEU A 260 -1.08 15.29 -9.19
C LEU A 260 -1.04 14.47 -7.90
N VAL A 261 -0.46 13.26 -7.94
CA VAL A 261 -0.29 12.44 -6.73
C VAL A 261 0.64 13.11 -5.74
N ALA A 262 1.80 13.62 -6.19
CA ALA A 262 2.71 14.37 -5.31
C ALA A 262 1.99 15.55 -4.64
N ALA A 263 1.15 16.29 -5.38
CA ALA A 263 0.35 17.39 -4.82
C ALA A 263 -0.72 16.90 -3.83
N CYS A 264 -1.36 15.75 -4.09
CA CYS A 264 -2.35 15.16 -3.20
C CYS A 264 -1.73 14.52 -1.94
N THR A 265 -0.52 13.97 -2.03
CA THR A 265 0.23 13.41 -0.89
C THR A 265 0.94 14.47 -0.07
N HIS A 266 1.22 15.65 -0.64
CA HIS A 266 1.75 16.82 0.07
C HIS A 266 0.68 17.75 0.66
N HIS A 267 -0.62 17.46 0.49
CA HIS A 267 -1.67 18.18 1.21
C HIS A 267 -1.76 17.67 2.66
N GLN A 268 -0.77 18.07 3.44
CA GLN A 268 -0.92 18.21 4.88
C GLN A 268 -2.09 19.18 5.09
N LEU A 269 -3.15 18.73 5.76
CA LEU A 269 -4.23 19.62 6.19
C LEU A 269 -3.58 20.66 7.13
N ASP A 270 -3.28 21.85 6.60
CA ASP A 270 -2.91 23.00 7.41
C ASP A 270 -4.11 23.33 8.31
N VAL A 271 -4.04 22.87 9.56
CA VAL A 271 -4.90 23.37 10.64
C VAL A 271 -4.13 24.51 11.30
N PRO A 272 -4.54 25.78 11.14
CA PRO A 272 -3.85 26.88 11.80
C PRO A 272 -4.11 26.80 13.30
N HIS A 273 -3.05 26.86 14.10
CA HIS A 273 -3.17 27.08 15.54
C HIS A 273 -3.74 28.49 15.82
N GLY A 274 -4.95 28.54 16.35
CA GLY A 274 -5.56 29.75 16.92
C GLY A 274 -6.21 29.43 18.27
N ALA A 275 -5.95 30.30 19.25
CA ALA A 275 -6.48 30.24 20.62
C ALA A 275 -8.03 30.23 20.67
N PRO A 276 -8.67 29.78 21.79
CA PRO A 276 -10.10 29.47 21.80
C PRO A 276 -10.96 30.74 21.85
N VAL A 277 -11.93 30.85 20.95
CA VAL A 277 -12.97 31.89 20.96
C VAL A 277 -14.34 31.21 20.73
N PRO A 278 -15.40 31.59 21.48
CA PRO A 278 -16.57 30.75 21.66
C PRO A 278 -17.47 30.64 20.42
N VAL A 279 -18.15 29.50 20.36
CA VAL A 279 -19.03 29.05 19.29
C VAL A 279 -20.21 30.00 19.10
N SER A 280 -20.33 30.57 17.89
CA SER A 280 -21.61 31.02 17.35
C SER A 280 -21.83 30.34 16.00
N VAL A 281 -22.95 29.62 15.88
CA VAL A 281 -23.31 28.82 14.72
C VAL A 281 -23.87 29.76 13.64
N GLN A 282 -23.24 29.79 12.47
CA GLN A 282 -23.83 30.30 11.22
C GLN A 282 -23.73 29.23 10.13
N PRO A 283 -24.69 29.19 9.18
CA PRO A 283 -24.90 28.04 8.32
C PRO A 283 -23.80 27.89 7.25
N ALA A 284 -23.50 26.63 6.92
CA ALA A 284 -22.45 26.22 6.00
C ALA A 284 -22.64 26.79 4.59
N GLY A 285 -21.75 27.70 4.18
CA GLY A 285 -21.59 28.10 2.79
C GLY A 285 -20.86 27.01 1.99
N SER A 286 -21.38 26.68 0.81
CA SER A 286 -20.88 25.61 -0.06
C SER A 286 -19.40 25.79 -0.43
N ARG A 287 -18.52 24.95 0.12
CA ARG A 287 -17.15 24.77 -0.37
C ARG A 287 -16.92 23.32 -0.77
N GLY A 288 -17.33 23.00 -1.99
CA GLY A 288 -16.83 21.85 -2.72
C GLY A 288 -16.36 22.33 -4.08
N ARG A 289 -15.06 22.62 -4.24
CA ARG A 289 -14.49 22.66 -5.60
C ARG A 289 -14.51 21.21 -6.08
N ARG A 290 -15.32 20.91 -7.09
CA ARG A 290 -15.41 19.55 -7.62
C ARG A 290 -14.11 19.27 -8.36
N VAL A 291 -13.61 18.03 -8.26
CA VAL A 291 -12.37 17.54 -8.90
C VAL A 291 -12.26 17.92 -10.38
N VAL A 292 -13.41 18.08 -11.06
CA VAL A 292 -13.50 18.52 -12.46
C VAL A 292 -12.98 19.94 -12.72
N ASP A 293 -13.03 20.85 -11.74
CA ASP A 293 -12.58 22.24 -11.90
C ASP A 293 -11.04 22.35 -11.81
N LEU A 294 -10.42 21.47 -11.02
CA LEU A 294 -8.96 21.32 -10.94
C LEU A 294 -8.40 20.73 -12.24
N TYR A 295 -9.11 19.75 -12.83
CA TYR A 295 -8.74 19.16 -14.11
C TYR A 295 -8.75 20.17 -15.26
N ALA A 296 -9.77 21.03 -15.33
CA ALA A 296 -9.87 22.07 -16.37
C ALA A 296 -8.75 23.12 -16.27
N GLN A 297 -8.38 23.53 -15.04
CA GLN A 297 -7.30 24.50 -14.82
C GLN A 297 -5.92 23.94 -15.20
N LEU A 298 -5.65 22.68 -14.89
CA LEU A 298 -4.35 22.05 -15.17
C LEU A 298 -4.15 21.72 -16.65
N THR A 299 -5.24 21.52 -17.40
CA THR A 299 -5.19 21.14 -18.82
C THR A 299 -5.35 22.33 -19.78
N ASN A 300 -5.55 23.54 -19.25
CA ASN A 300 -5.80 24.78 -20.00
C ASN A 300 -6.91 24.63 -21.06
N ARG A 301 -7.96 23.87 -20.72
CA ARG A 301 -9.18 23.72 -21.53
C ARG A 301 -10.37 24.18 -20.72
N ALA A 302 -11.20 25.03 -21.32
CA ALA A 302 -12.50 25.38 -20.75
C ALA A 302 -13.49 24.22 -20.96
N HIS A 303 -14.42 24.06 -20.02
CA HIS A 303 -15.52 23.09 -20.07
C HIS A 303 -16.33 23.17 -21.37
#